data_AF-A0A2L0N2U0-F1
#
_entry.id   AF-A0A2L0N2U0-F1
#
_cell.length_a   1.000
_cell.length_b   1.000
_cell.length_c   1.000
_cell.angle_alpha   90.00
_cell.angle_beta   90.00
_cell.angle_gamma   90.00
#
_symmetry.space_group_name_H-M   'P 1'
#
loop_
_entity.id
_entity.type
_entity.pdbx_description
1 polymer ?
#
loop_
_entity_poly.entity_id
_entity_poly.type
_entity_poly.pdbx_seq_one_letter_code
_entity_poly.pdbx_strand_id
1 'polypeptide(L)'
;MAAKTGGWIGEAVPGARRRPGIRRALVWGIGVCLAFTVVAVGWIAQVMMATVHPPETDADRAEKLATLHYRQHPGKGRYYVPAEAVFGRLPDGTRAGYLHYQVQAGPDSNVDDFLRVYDLPQPGAPVPLPDDLRAAFPGEEPAEAPLVRQAGTDKRQIFVVTAAAGSPQGADIYVRATG
;
A
#
# COMPACT_ATOMS: atom_id res chain seq x y z
N MET A 1 21.12 25.20 84.70
CA MET A 1 20.22 25.78 83.68
C MET A 1 21.06 26.19 82.47
N ALA A 2 20.60 25.77 81.28
CA ALA A 2 20.93 26.24 79.94
C ALA A 2 22.38 26.10 79.40
N ALA A 3 22.48 25.24 78.38
CA ALA A 3 23.56 25.07 77.42
C ALA A 3 23.76 26.31 76.52
N LYS A 4 24.91 26.41 75.82
CA LYS A 4 24.99 26.24 74.35
C LYS A 4 26.42 26.34 73.80
N THR A 5 26.68 25.41 72.90
CA THR A 5 27.81 25.14 72.02
C THR A 5 28.24 26.31 71.11
N GLY A 6 29.48 26.26 70.59
CA GLY A 6 29.84 27.07 69.42
C GLY A 6 31.32 27.08 69.03
N GLY A 7 31.97 25.92 68.93
CA GLY A 7 33.29 25.82 68.29
C GLY A 7 33.19 25.85 66.76
N TRP A 8 34.08 26.64 66.14
CA TRP A 8 34.72 26.44 64.84
C TRP A 8 33.87 25.99 63.65
N ILE A 9 33.40 26.93 62.81
CA ILE A 9 33.50 26.82 61.33
C ILE A 9 33.54 28.25 60.76
N GLY A 10 34.68 28.65 60.20
CA GLY A 10 34.85 29.98 59.60
C GLY A 10 35.84 29.99 58.45
N GLU A 11 36.02 28.88 57.74
CA GLU A 11 36.63 28.94 56.40
C GLU A 11 35.55 29.36 55.40
N ALA A 12 35.47 30.67 55.19
CA ALA A 12 34.70 31.24 54.09
C ALA A 12 35.36 30.82 52.77
N VAL A 13 34.71 29.92 52.03
CA VAL A 13 35.05 29.62 50.62
C VAL A 13 35.09 30.93 49.83
N PRO A 14 36.24 31.31 49.23
CA PRO A 14 36.33 32.57 48.51
C PRO A 14 35.66 32.44 47.14
N GLY A 15 34.60 33.22 46.96
CA GLY A 15 34.29 33.81 45.66
C GLY A 15 33.67 32.88 44.62
N ALA A 16 32.42 32.49 44.83
CA ALA A 16 31.51 32.26 43.71
C ALA A 16 31.21 33.61 43.04
N ARG A 17 32.15 34.12 42.22
CA ARG A 17 31.88 35.24 41.31
C ARG A 17 30.75 34.78 40.39
N ARG A 18 29.52 35.18 40.69
CA ARG A 18 28.38 35.09 39.77
C ARG A 18 28.70 35.95 38.55
N ARG A 19 29.32 35.34 37.54
CA ARG A 19 29.50 35.97 36.23
C ARG A 19 28.17 35.87 35.47
N PRO A 20 27.45 36.97 35.21
CA PRO A 20 26.14 36.95 34.55
C PRO A 20 26.20 36.32 33.14
N GLY A 21 27.37 36.26 32.51
CA GLY A 21 27.60 35.58 31.23
C GLY A 21 27.39 34.06 31.27
N ILE A 22 27.70 33.38 32.39
CA ILE A 22 27.56 31.92 32.49
C ILE A 22 26.09 31.52 32.53
N ARG A 23 25.23 32.31 33.19
CA ARG A 23 23.78 32.08 33.21
C ARG A 23 23.16 32.26 31.82
N ARG A 24 23.59 33.28 31.08
CA ARG A 24 23.12 33.50 29.70
C ARG A 24 23.58 32.39 28.76
N ALA A 25 24.83 31.94 28.88
CA ALA A 25 25.35 30.81 28.10
C ALA A 25 24.61 29.50 28.42
N LEU A 26 24.32 29.25 29.71
CA LEU A 26 23.56 28.07 30.13
C LEU A 26 22.13 28.09 29.61
N VAL A 27 21.44 29.24 29.71
CA VAL A 27 20.07 29.41 29.17
C VAL A 27 20.05 29.21 27.66
N TRP A 28 21.05 29.74 26.94
CA TRP A 28 21.20 29.49 25.50
C TRP A 28 21.45 28.01 25.19
N GLY A 29 22.35 27.35 25.91
CA GLY A 29 22.64 25.93 25.72
C GLY A 29 21.42 25.04 25.96
N ILE A 30 20.63 25.33 26.99
CA ILE A 30 19.37 24.62 27.26
C ILE A 30 18.35 24.89 26.15
N GLY A 31 18.22 26.13 25.70
CA GLY A 31 17.32 26.49 24.60
C GLY A 31 17.66 25.75 23.30
N VAL A 32 18.94 25.67 22.95
CA VAL A 32 19.43 24.93 21.77
C VAL A 32 19.19 23.42 21.94
N CYS A 33 19.41 22.87 23.13
CA CYS A 33 19.16 21.46 23.42
C CYS A 33 17.67 21.10 23.27
N LEU A 34 16.77 21.95 23.78
CA LEU A 34 15.33 21.76 23.64
C LEU A 34 14.88 21.88 22.19
N ALA A 35 15.38 22.88 21.45
CA ALA A 35 15.08 23.04 20.03
C ALA A 35 15.54 21.82 19.22
N PHE A 36 16.74 21.30 19.49
CA PHE A 36 17.25 20.09 18.84
C PHE A 36 16.39 18.86 19.16
N THR A 37 15.96 18.73 20.42
CA THR A 37 15.07 17.63 20.83
C THR A 37 13.74 17.68 20.10
N VAL A 38 13.14 18.87 19.95
CA VAL A 38 11.88 19.03 19.20
C VAL A 38 12.06 18.65 17.73
N VAL A 39 13.18 19.05 17.10
CA VAL A 39 13.50 18.68 15.71
C VAL A 39 13.69 17.16 15.58
N ALA A 40 14.43 16.53 16.51
CA ALA A 40 14.66 15.10 16.50
C ALA A 40 13.35 14.30 16.67
N VAL A 41 12.49 14.71 17.61
CA VAL A 41 11.18 14.09 17.82
C VAL A 41 10.29 14.26 16.58
N GLY A 42 10.26 15.44 15.97
CA GLY A 42 9.54 15.69 14.73
C GLY A 42 10.02 14.81 13.58
N TRP A 43 11.34 14.63 13.45
CA TRP A 43 11.93 13.75 12.44
C TRP A 43 11.55 12.28 12.66
N ILE A 44 11.63 11.79 13.89
CA ILE A 44 11.24 10.41 14.24
C ILE A 44 9.74 10.20 13.95
N ALA A 45 8.89 11.15 14.31
CA ALA A 45 7.45 11.07 14.03
C ALA A 45 7.17 11.03 12.53
N GLN A 46 7.90 11.80 11.72
CA GLN A 46 7.75 11.82 10.28
C GLN A 46 8.23 10.50 9.62
N VAL A 47 9.35 9.94 10.09
CA VAL A 47 9.80 8.61 9.65
C VAL A 47 8.78 7.55 10.05
N MET A 48 8.27 7.59 11.27
CA MET A 48 7.24 6.66 11.74
C MET A 48 5.99 6.72 10.87
N MET A 49 5.46 7.92 10.59
CA MET A 49 4.32 8.12 9.70
C MET A 49 4.59 7.64 8.26
N ALA A 50 5.81 7.83 7.74
CA ALA A 50 6.21 7.31 6.44
C ALA A 50 6.33 5.77 6.42
N THR A 51 6.61 5.14 7.57
CA THR A 51 6.71 3.68 7.72
C THR A 51 5.41 3.00 8.11
N VAL A 52 4.35 3.74 8.48
CA VAL A 52 3.01 3.16 8.64
C VAL A 52 2.56 2.73 7.26
N HIS A 53 2.74 1.44 6.97
CA HIS A 53 2.20 0.84 5.77
C HIS A 53 0.70 1.16 5.73
N PRO A 54 0.19 1.73 4.62
CA PRO A 54 -1.24 1.93 4.49
C PRO A 54 -1.95 0.59 4.75
N PRO A 55 -3.08 0.62 5.47
CA PRO A 55 -3.83 -0.60 5.76
C PRO A 55 -4.14 -1.32 4.44
N GLU A 56 -3.97 -2.64 4.44
CA GLU A 56 -4.25 -3.47 3.26
C GLU A 56 -5.69 -3.25 2.79
N THR A 57 -5.81 -2.76 1.56
CA THR A 57 -7.09 -2.44 0.94
C THR A 57 -7.78 -3.72 0.46
N ASP A 58 -9.10 -3.64 0.18
CA ASP A 58 -9.80 -4.76 -0.46
C ASP A 58 -9.24 -5.05 -1.86
N ALA A 59 -8.73 -4.03 -2.55
CA ALA A 59 -8.00 -4.20 -3.80
C ALA A 59 -6.74 -5.06 -3.61
N ASP A 60 -5.89 -4.73 -2.62
CA ASP A 60 -4.69 -5.52 -2.32
C ASP A 60 -5.03 -6.98 -1.99
N ARG A 61 -6.12 -7.21 -1.23
CA ARG A 61 -6.60 -8.56 -0.90
C ARG A 61 -7.05 -9.33 -2.14
N ALA A 62 -7.85 -8.69 -3.00
CA ALA A 62 -8.33 -9.28 -4.24
C ALA A 62 -7.17 -9.58 -5.22
N GLU A 63 -6.23 -8.66 -5.38
CA GLU A 63 -5.04 -8.85 -6.22
C GLU A 63 -4.15 -9.99 -5.71
N LYS A 64 -3.94 -10.09 -4.40
CA LYS A 64 -3.14 -11.18 -3.81
C LYS A 64 -3.83 -12.54 -3.99
N LEU A 65 -5.15 -12.58 -3.80
CA LEU A 65 -5.95 -13.79 -4.03
C LEU A 65 -5.90 -14.21 -5.50
N ALA A 66 -5.97 -13.24 -6.41
CA ALA A 66 -5.82 -13.45 -7.84
C ALA A 66 -4.37 -13.68 -8.29
N THR A 67 -3.39 -13.71 -7.39
CA THR A 67 -1.96 -13.82 -7.73
C THR A 67 -1.51 -12.81 -8.79
N LEU A 68 -2.06 -11.59 -8.78
CA LEU A 68 -1.74 -10.47 -9.69
C LEU A 68 -1.06 -9.30 -8.97
N HIS A 69 -0.95 -9.36 -7.64
CA HIS A 69 -0.37 -8.28 -6.86
C HIS A 69 1.12 -8.10 -7.19
N TYR A 70 1.59 -6.85 -7.34
CA TYR A 70 2.96 -6.55 -7.78
C TYR A 70 4.06 -7.26 -6.97
N ARG A 71 3.89 -7.35 -5.64
CA ARG A 71 4.81 -8.07 -4.74
C ARG A 71 4.97 -9.56 -5.03
N GLN A 72 4.00 -10.20 -5.68
CA GLN A 72 4.08 -11.62 -6.04
C GLN A 72 4.90 -11.85 -7.33
N HIS A 73 5.24 -10.77 -8.05
CA HIS A 73 5.92 -10.79 -9.34
C HIS A 73 7.21 -9.94 -9.31
N PRO A 74 8.17 -10.22 -8.41
CA PRO A 74 9.36 -9.39 -8.26
C PRO A 74 10.18 -9.36 -9.57
N GLY A 75 10.72 -8.18 -9.88
CA GLY A 75 11.56 -7.98 -11.08
C GLY A 75 10.78 -7.71 -12.36
N LYS A 76 9.45 -7.77 -12.36
CA LYS A 76 8.65 -7.19 -13.45
C LYS A 76 8.71 -5.67 -13.31
N GLY A 77 9.23 -4.97 -14.33
CA GLY A 77 9.45 -3.52 -14.27
C GLY A 77 8.17 -2.68 -14.32
N ARG A 78 7.01 -3.31 -14.55
CA ARG A 78 5.71 -2.68 -14.75
C ARG A 78 4.61 -3.61 -14.22
N TYR A 79 3.53 -3.02 -13.74
CA TYR A 79 2.33 -3.70 -13.24
C TYR A 79 1.10 -2.91 -13.64
N TYR A 80 -0.02 -3.61 -13.79
CA TYR A 80 -1.30 -2.99 -14.05
C TYR A 80 -2.01 -2.71 -12.72
N VAL A 81 -2.70 -1.57 -12.65
CA VAL A 81 -3.52 -1.18 -11.51
C VAL A 81 -4.98 -1.38 -11.90
N PRO A 82 -5.79 -2.07 -11.08
CA PRO A 82 -7.20 -2.28 -11.35
C PRO A 82 -7.94 -0.94 -11.26
N ALA A 83 -8.88 -0.73 -12.18
CA ALA A 83 -9.81 0.39 -12.11
C ALA A 83 -10.78 0.19 -10.95
N GLU A 84 -11.27 -1.05 -10.79
CA GLU A 84 -12.18 -1.44 -9.72
C GLU A 84 -11.77 -2.79 -9.12
N ALA A 85 -11.99 -2.94 -7.82
CA ALA A 85 -11.71 -4.17 -7.10
C ALA A 85 -12.72 -4.39 -5.98
N VAL A 86 -13.24 -5.62 -5.90
CA VAL A 86 -14.20 -6.03 -4.89
C VAL A 86 -13.68 -7.30 -4.22
N PHE A 87 -13.62 -7.30 -2.90
CA PHE A 87 -13.27 -8.46 -2.11
C PHE A 87 -14.44 -8.87 -1.22
N GLY A 88 -14.74 -10.16 -1.20
CA GLY A 88 -15.91 -10.67 -0.48
C GLY A 88 -15.84 -12.16 -0.21
N ARG A 89 -17.00 -12.74 0.10
CA ARG A 89 -17.19 -14.18 0.25
C ARG A 89 -18.37 -14.64 -0.57
N LEU A 90 -18.22 -15.81 -1.19
CA LEU A 90 -19.33 -16.54 -1.79
C LEU A 90 -20.29 -17.05 -0.71
N PRO A 91 -21.53 -17.46 -1.09
CA PRO A 91 -22.52 -18.00 -0.16
C PRO A 91 -22.04 -19.22 0.65
N ASP A 92 -21.08 -19.98 0.12
CA ASP A 92 -20.45 -21.13 0.78
C ASP A 92 -19.34 -20.74 1.78
N GLY A 93 -19.05 -19.43 1.90
CA GLY A 93 -18.00 -18.88 2.76
C GLY A 93 -16.61 -18.79 2.13
N THR A 94 -16.43 -19.30 0.90
CA THR A 94 -15.17 -19.21 0.14
C THR A 94 -14.84 -17.74 -0.14
N ARG A 95 -13.57 -17.34 -0.01
CA ARG A 95 -13.18 -15.94 -0.32
C ARG A 95 -13.22 -15.74 -1.82
N ALA A 96 -13.73 -14.58 -2.24
CA ALA A 96 -13.79 -14.16 -3.62
C ALA A 96 -13.10 -12.81 -3.79
N GLY A 97 -12.30 -12.68 -4.83
CA GLY A 97 -11.73 -11.43 -5.29
C GLY A 97 -12.14 -11.19 -6.73
N TYR A 98 -12.70 -10.02 -7.00
CA TYR A 98 -13.09 -9.57 -8.33
C TYR A 98 -12.27 -8.33 -8.68
N LEU A 99 -11.69 -8.31 -9.87
CA LEU A 99 -10.88 -7.19 -10.35
C LEU A 99 -11.35 -6.81 -11.75
N HIS A 100 -11.35 -5.51 -12.04
CA HIS A 100 -11.60 -4.97 -13.37
C HIS A 100 -10.45 -4.04 -13.75
N TYR A 101 -9.77 -4.36 -14.85
CA TYR A 101 -8.69 -3.56 -15.42
C TYR A 101 -9.14 -2.94 -16.74
N GLN A 102 -8.86 -1.65 -16.91
CA GLN A 102 -8.98 -0.96 -18.19
C GLN A 102 -7.60 -0.87 -18.83
N VAL A 103 -7.35 -1.71 -19.83
CA VAL A 103 -6.08 -1.73 -20.57
C VAL A 103 -6.24 -0.88 -21.82
N GLN A 104 -5.47 0.21 -21.95
CA GLN A 104 -5.53 1.05 -23.14
C GLN A 104 -4.96 0.34 -24.37
N ALA A 105 -5.30 0.81 -25.58
CA ALA A 105 -4.70 0.32 -26.82
C ALA A 105 -3.50 1.21 -27.21
N GLY A 106 -2.36 0.95 -26.59
CA GLY A 106 -1.09 1.64 -26.85
C GLY A 106 0.04 0.68 -27.26
N PRO A 107 1.17 1.22 -27.76
CA PRO A 107 2.33 0.40 -28.10
C PRO A 107 2.94 -0.30 -26.88
N ASP A 108 2.89 0.37 -25.73
CA ASP A 108 3.49 -0.08 -24.47
C ASP A 108 2.47 -0.64 -23.47
N SER A 109 1.18 -0.52 -23.72
CA SER A 109 0.10 -0.97 -22.85
C SER A 109 -0.99 -1.52 -23.73
N ASN A 110 -1.25 -2.82 -23.65
CA ASN A 110 -2.25 -3.54 -24.43
C ASN A 110 -2.45 -4.93 -23.80
N VAL A 111 -3.41 -5.70 -24.32
CA VAL A 111 -3.74 -7.04 -23.79
C VAL A 111 -2.51 -7.95 -23.80
N ASP A 112 -1.74 -7.98 -24.88
CA ASP A 112 -0.56 -8.85 -24.97
C ASP A 112 0.50 -8.47 -23.92
N ASP A 113 0.69 -7.18 -23.66
CA ASP A 113 1.56 -6.71 -22.58
C ASP A 113 1.06 -7.14 -21.20
N PHE A 114 -0.24 -7.00 -20.93
CA PHE A 114 -0.85 -7.49 -19.69
C PHE A 114 -0.60 -8.98 -19.49
N LEU A 115 -0.89 -9.80 -20.50
CA LEU A 115 -0.69 -11.25 -20.44
C LEU A 115 0.78 -11.59 -20.20
N ARG A 116 1.70 -10.88 -20.88
CA ARG A 116 3.14 -11.06 -20.74
C ARG A 116 3.67 -10.66 -19.36
N VAL A 117 3.16 -9.58 -18.77
CA VAL A 117 3.59 -9.13 -17.43
C VAL A 117 3.33 -10.22 -16.38
N TYR A 118 2.18 -10.88 -16.47
CA TYR A 118 1.73 -11.90 -15.50
C TYR A 118 1.94 -13.35 -15.95
N ASP A 119 2.72 -13.57 -17.02
CA ASP A 119 3.02 -14.88 -17.61
C ASP A 119 1.75 -15.73 -17.87
N LEU A 120 0.72 -15.06 -18.41
CA LEU A 120 -0.58 -15.64 -18.73
C LEU A 120 -0.61 -16.17 -20.18
N PRO A 121 -1.34 -17.26 -20.44
CA PRO A 121 -1.54 -17.75 -21.79
C PRO A 121 -2.49 -16.85 -22.59
N GLN A 122 -2.55 -17.09 -23.90
CA GLN A 122 -3.49 -16.40 -24.78
C GLN A 122 -4.95 -16.76 -24.45
N PRO A 123 -5.91 -15.82 -24.62
CA PRO A 123 -7.32 -16.08 -24.37
C PRO A 123 -7.85 -17.20 -25.29
N GLY A 124 -8.69 -18.06 -24.72
CA GLY A 124 -9.35 -19.12 -25.46
C GLY A 124 -10.66 -18.66 -26.12
N ALA A 125 -11.56 -19.63 -26.35
CA ALA A 125 -12.89 -19.34 -26.84
C ALA A 125 -13.70 -18.49 -25.82
N PRO A 126 -14.62 -17.64 -26.29
CA PRO A 126 -15.58 -16.97 -25.43
C PRO A 126 -16.39 -17.97 -24.60
N VAL A 127 -16.61 -17.63 -23.33
CA VAL A 127 -17.50 -18.37 -22.43
C VAL A 127 -18.33 -17.38 -21.61
N PRO A 128 -19.48 -17.80 -21.06
CA PRO A 128 -20.29 -16.95 -20.20
C PRO A 128 -19.53 -16.43 -18.98
N LEU A 129 -19.74 -15.15 -18.66
CA LEU A 129 -19.23 -14.56 -17.42
C LEU A 129 -20.03 -15.12 -16.22
N PRO A 130 -19.35 -15.53 -15.14
CA PRO A 130 -20.01 -15.98 -13.91
C PRO A 130 -20.96 -14.93 -13.32
N ASP A 131 -22.10 -15.36 -12.80
CA ASP A 131 -23.13 -14.47 -12.21
C ASP A 131 -22.59 -13.64 -11.04
N ASP A 132 -21.69 -14.22 -10.24
CA ASP A 132 -21.07 -13.56 -9.10
C ASP A 132 -20.10 -12.45 -9.52
N LEU A 133 -19.38 -12.64 -10.64
CA LEU A 133 -18.55 -11.59 -11.25
C LEU A 133 -19.42 -10.44 -11.78
N ARG A 134 -20.53 -10.75 -12.47
CA ARG A 134 -21.48 -9.74 -12.97
C ARG A 134 -22.22 -9.02 -11.83
N ALA A 135 -22.42 -9.67 -10.69
CA ALA A 135 -22.97 -9.03 -9.51
C ALA A 135 -21.94 -8.09 -8.83
N ALA A 136 -20.65 -8.41 -8.92
CA ALA A 136 -19.58 -7.59 -8.33
C ALA A 136 -19.35 -6.28 -9.11
N PHE A 137 -19.51 -6.32 -10.43
CA PHE A 137 -19.46 -5.16 -11.31
C PHE A 137 -20.80 -5.04 -12.03
N PRO A 138 -21.77 -4.29 -11.48
CA PRO A 138 -23.06 -4.10 -12.14
C PRO A 138 -22.92 -3.05 -13.24
N GLY A 139 -22.82 -3.47 -14.50
CA GLY A 139 -22.67 -2.58 -15.64
C GLY A 139 -23.15 -3.18 -16.96
N GLU A 140 -22.59 -2.67 -18.06
CA GLU A 140 -22.78 -3.23 -19.41
C GLU A 140 -21.69 -4.26 -19.73
N GLU A 141 -21.37 -5.16 -18.79
CA GLU A 141 -20.45 -6.25 -19.06
C GLU A 141 -21.03 -7.16 -20.15
N PRO A 142 -20.21 -7.63 -21.11
CA PRO A 142 -20.69 -8.58 -22.10
C PRO A 142 -21.11 -9.89 -21.42
N ALA A 143 -22.11 -10.56 -21.99
CA ALA A 143 -22.57 -11.85 -21.47
C ALA A 143 -21.49 -12.94 -21.55
N GLU A 144 -20.62 -12.86 -22.56
CA GLU A 144 -19.54 -13.81 -22.81
C GLU A 144 -18.24 -13.07 -23.15
N ALA A 145 -17.11 -13.66 -22.78
CA ALA A 145 -15.80 -13.15 -23.13
C ALA A 145 -14.77 -14.27 -23.25
N PRO A 146 -13.74 -14.12 -24.11
CA PRO A 146 -12.57 -14.99 -24.14
C PRO A 146 -11.98 -15.23 -22.75
N LEU A 147 -11.88 -16.50 -22.37
CA LEU A 147 -11.32 -16.91 -21.07
C LEU A 147 -9.85 -17.29 -21.20
N VAL A 148 -9.01 -16.67 -20.37
CA VAL A 148 -7.62 -17.06 -20.15
C VAL A 148 -7.59 -18.10 -19.03
N ARG A 149 -7.34 -19.36 -19.40
CA ARG A 149 -7.15 -20.47 -18.45
C ARG A 149 -5.67 -20.76 -18.25
N GLN A 150 -5.21 -20.67 -17.01
CA GLN A 150 -3.88 -21.15 -16.66
C GLN A 150 -3.95 -22.64 -16.30
N ALA A 151 -3.03 -23.43 -16.86
CA ALA A 151 -3.00 -24.86 -16.60
C ALA A 151 -2.82 -25.15 -15.10
N GLY A 152 -3.68 -26.02 -14.56
CA GLY A 152 -3.57 -26.50 -13.17
C GLY A 152 -4.22 -25.60 -12.10
N THR A 153 -4.98 -24.57 -12.48
CA THR A 153 -5.74 -23.76 -11.52
C THR A 153 -7.12 -23.33 -12.03
N ASP A 154 -8.16 -23.75 -11.30
CA ASP A 154 -9.53 -23.26 -11.49
C ASP A 154 -9.86 -22.10 -10.52
N LYS A 155 -8.90 -21.75 -9.66
CA LYS A 155 -9.04 -20.71 -8.62
C LYS A 155 -9.00 -19.30 -9.20
N ARG A 156 -8.65 -19.15 -10.48
CA ARG A 156 -8.53 -17.85 -11.15
C ARG A 156 -9.04 -17.96 -12.57
N GLN A 157 -10.01 -17.10 -12.90
CA GLN A 157 -10.61 -16.97 -14.21
C GLN A 157 -10.42 -15.53 -14.67
N ILE A 158 -9.83 -15.34 -15.85
CA ILE A 158 -9.53 -14.02 -16.42
C ILE A 158 -10.26 -13.92 -17.76
N PHE A 159 -11.13 -12.92 -17.88
CA PHE A 159 -11.98 -12.68 -19.04
C PHE A 159 -11.50 -11.41 -19.75
N VAL A 160 -11.21 -11.52 -21.04
CA VAL A 160 -10.71 -10.39 -21.84
C VAL A 160 -11.82 -9.90 -22.75
N VAL A 161 -12.30 -8.69 -22.52
CA VAL A 161 -13.34 -8.02 -23.29
C VAL A 161 -12.69 -6.96 -24.17
N THR A 162 -12.52 -7.27 -25.45
CA THR A 162 -12.04 -6.29 -26.43
C THR A 162 -13.20 -5.46 -26.94
N ALA A 163 -13.03 -4.14 -27.07
CA ALA A 163 -14.00 -3.31 -27.77
C ALA A 163 -14.23 -3.82 -29.21
N ALA A 164 -15.46 -3.67 -29.71
CA ALA A 164 -15.87 -4.19 -31.01
C ALA A 164 -14.96 -3.68 -32.16
N ALA A 165 -14.80 -4.52 -33.19
CA ALA A 165 -13.92 -4.26 -34.32
C ALA A 165 -14.22 -2.91 -34.99
N GLY A 166 -13.21 -2.04 -35.10
CA GLY A 166 -13.29 -0.74 -35.79
C GLY A 166 -12.98 0.49 -34.94
N SER A 167 -12.69 0.33 -33.65
CA SER A 167 -12.32 1.42 -32.75
C SER A 167 -10.87 1.26 -32.24
N PRO A 168 -10.09 2.33 -32.02
CA PRO A 168 -8.72 2.27 -31.50
C PRO A 168 -8.70 2.00 -29.99
N GLN A 169 -9.52 1.05 -29.53
CA GLN A 169 -9.97 1.00 -28.16
C GLN A 169 -9.34 -0.17 -27.42
N GLY A 170 -9.02 0.11 -26.16
CA GLY A 170 -8.46 -0.82 -25.21
C GLY A 170 -9.31 -2.06 -24.96
N ALA A 171 -8.93 -2.82 -23.94
CA ALA A 171 -9.66 -3.97 -23.48
C ALA A 171 -9.98 -3.83 -21.99
N ASP A 172 -11.17 -4.29 -21.63
CA ASP A 172 -11.54 -4.52 -20.25
C ASP A 172 -11.15 -5.95 -19.87
N ILE A 173 -10.41 -6.10 -18.78
CA ILE A 173 -10.02 -7.41 -18.26
C ILE A 173 -10.69 -7.61 -16.92
N TYR A 174 -11.57 -8.60 -16.84
CA TYR A 174 -12.26 -8.98 -15.62
C TYR A 174 -11.60 -10.22 -15.03
N VAL A 175 -11.35 -10.21 -13.74
CA VAL A 175 -10.74 -11.33 -13.02
C VAL A 175 -11.65 -11.77 -11.91
N ARG A 176 -11.85 -13.08 -11.82
CA ARG A 176 -12.50 -13.75 -10.69
C ARG A 176 -11.49 -14.70 -10.06
N ALA A 177 -11.24 -14.53 -8.76
CA ALA A 177 -10.35 -15.38 -8.00
C ALA A 177 -11.02 -15.92 -6.73
N THR A 178 -10.77 -17.19 -6.40
CA THR A 178 -11.36 -17.87 -5.24
C THR A 178 -10.31 -18.64 -4.43
N GLY A 179 -10.48 -18.72 -3.11
CA GLY A 179 -9.64 -19.54 -2.23
C GLY A 179 -9.79 -19.30 -0.73
#